data_AF-A0A355B6L6-F1
#
_entry.id   AF-A0A355B6L6-F1
#
_cell.length_a   1.000
_cell.length_b   1.000
_cell.length_c   1.000
_cell.angle_alpha   90.00
_cell.angle_beta   90.00
_cell.angle_gamma   90.00
#
_symmetry.space_group_name_H-M   'P 1'
#
loop_
_entity.id
_entity.type
_entity.pdbx_description
1 polymer ?
#
loop_
_entity_poly.entity_id
_entity_poly.type
_entity_poly.pdbx_seq_one_letter_code
_entity_poly.pdbx_strand_id
1 'polypeptide(L)'
;MAGAGFEAVSSDAAETRKFMEEKMHRNFYRILKKLLYFILAGVILSGSAAWAAEKYYYDWTAPPEIASMKNPYSGNPGVRKEGGAVYQKWCLRCHGRKGDGEGSSSLSLRIPPGDFTDKKRMNAQTDGTLFWKVRVGRGEMPPWQLILRKEEIWKAIGFIRKFSK
;
A
#
# COMPACT_ATOMS: atom_id res chain seq x y z
N MET A 1 52.06 13.56 -65.66
CA MET A 1 51.25 14.35 -64.71
C MET A 1 50.07 13.50 -64.25
N ALA A 2 50.25 12.67 -63.22
CA ALA A 2 49.16 11.90 -62.60
C ALA A 2 49.61 11.53 -61.18
N GLY A 3 49.15 12.27 -60.17
CA GLY A 3 49.58 12.04 -58.79
C GLY A 3 48.86 12.83 -57.70
N ALA A 4 47.87 13.67 -58.02
CA ALA A 4 47.18 14.51 -57.02
C ALA A 4 45.78 14.01 -56.62
N GLY A 5 45.29 12.89 -57.18
CA GLY A 5 43.89 12.45 -57.02
C GLY A 5 43.64 11.39 -55.95
N PHE A 6 44.66 10.64 -55.51
CA PHE A 6 44.47 9.49 -54.61
C PHE A 6 44.56 9.87 -53.12
N GLU A 7 45.35 10.89 -52.77
CA GLU A 7 45.48 11.34 -51.38
C GLU A 7 44.20 11.99 -50.84
N ALA A 8 43.51 12.81 -51.64
CA ALA A 8 42.30 13.55 -51.24
C ALA A 8 41.09 12.66 -50.89
N VAL A 9 40.97 11.48 -51.51
CA VAL A 9 39.86 10.54 -51.23
C VAL A 9 40.08 9.79 -49.91
N SER A 10 41.34 9.56 -49.52
CA SER A 10 41.68 8.84 -48.29
C SER A 10 41.52 9.68 -47.03
N SER A 11 41.75 10.99 -47.11
CA SER A 11 41.54 11.94 -46.01
C SER A 11 40.06 12.18 -45.71
N ASP A 12 39.20 12.22 -46.74
CA ASP A 12 37.76 12.45 -46.60
C ASP A 12 37.04 11.29 -45.90
N ALA A 13 37.48 10.05 -46.14
CA ALA A 13 36.97 8.86 -45.46
C ALA A 13 37.36 8.80 -43.96
N ALA A 14 38.56 9.27 -43.61
CA ALA A 14 39.01 9.33 -42.23
C ALA A 14 38.30 10.44 -41.42
N GLU A 15 38.07 11.58 -42.05
CA GLU A 15 37.36 12.71 -41.43
C GLU A 15 35.87 12.40 -41.21
N THR A 16 35.21 11.80 -42.20
CA THR A 16 33.83 11.31 -42.06
C THR A 16 33.69 10.25 -40.98
N ARG A 17 34.63 9.29 -40.88
CA ARG A 17 34.65 8.29 -39.80
C ARG A 17 34.78 8.95 -38.42
N LYS A 18 35.71 9.89 -38.25
CA LYS A 18 35.92 10.62 -36.98
C LYS A 18 34.69 11.44 -36.59
N PHE A 19 34.06 12.11 -37.56
CA PHE A 19 32.81 12.85 -37.34
C PHE A 19 31.66 11.93 -36.92
N MET A 20 31.54 10.76 -37.55
CA MET A 20 30.53 9.76 -37.20
C MET A 20 30.77 9.15 -35.81
N GLU A 21 32.01 8.84 -35.46
CA GLU A 21 32.40 8.35 -34.12
C GLU A 21 32.09 9.41 -33.04
N GLU A 22 32.40 10.68 -33.29
CA GLU A 22 32.14 11.77 -32.34
C GLU A 22 30.63 12.06 -32.19
N LYS A 23 29.88 12.05 -33.30
CA LYS A 23 28.41 12.21 -33.29
C LYS A 23 27.72 11.04 -32.61
N MET A 24 28.20 9.82 -32.84
CA MET A 24 27.73 8.61 -32.16
C MET A 24 28.01 8.69 -30.66
N HIS A 25 29.21 9.12 -30.24
CA HIS A 25 29.56 9.30 -28.83
C HIS A 25 28.69 10.37 -28.15
N ARG A 26 28.45 11.51 -28.80
CA ARG A 26 27.55 12.57 -28.28
C ARG A 26 26.10 12.10 -28.19
N ASN A 27 25.61 11.34 -29.17
CA ASN A 27 24.25 10.78 -29.14
C ASN A 27 24.11 9.71 -28.06
N PHE A 28 25.10 8.83 -27.93
CA PHE A 28 25.15 7.82 -26.87
C PHE A 28 25.13 8.47 -25.49
N TYR A 29 25.96 9.49 -25.25
CA TYR A 29 25.98 10.23 -23.98
C TYR A 29 24.64 10.96 -23.71
N ARG A 30 24.01 11.54 -24.74
CA ARG A 30 22.67 12.15 -24.61
C ARG A 30 21.60 11.14 -24.22
N ILE A 31 21.64 9.92 -24.79
CA ILE A 31 20.71 8.84 -24.44
C ILE A 31 20.97 8.36 -23.02
N LEU A 32 22.23 8.10 -22.65
CA LEU A 32 22.61 7.66 -21.31
C LEU A 32 22.22 8.68 -20.24
N LYS A 33 22.45 9.97 -20.50
CA LYS A 33 22.06 11.06 -19.59
C LYS A 33 20.53 11.13 -19.43
N LYS A 34 19.76 10.97 -20.51
CA LYS A 34 18.30 10.90 -20.45
C LYS A 34 17.83 9.68 -19.64
N LEU A 35 18.40 8.51 -19.88
CA LEU A 35 18.09 7.29 -19.12
C LEU A 35 18.39 7.47 -17.62
N LEU A 36 19.54 8.06 -17.28
CA LEU A 36 19.88 8.39 -15.90
C LEU A 36 18.87 9.35 -15.27
N TYR A 37 18.44 10.40 -15.98
CA TYR A 37 17.39 11.30 -15.49
C TYR A 37 16.05 10.57 -15.28
N PHE A 38 15.66 9.67 -16.17
CA PHE A 38 14.44 8.86 -16.00
C PHE A 38 14.53 7.92 -14.79
N ILE A 39 15.68 7.29 -14.56
CA ILE A 39 15.91 6.43 -13.40
C ILE A 39 15.87 7.25 -12.10
N LEU A 40 16.58 8.38 -12.04
CA LEU A 40 16.58 9.27 -10.87
C LEU A 40 15.18 9.80 -10.56
N ALA A 41 14.43 10.23 -11.57
CA ALA A 41 13.04 10.66 -11.40
C ALA A 41 12.15 9.52 -10.86
N GLY A 42 12.30 8.30 -11.39
CA GLY A 42 11.58 7.12 -10.92
C GLY A 42 11.87 6.76 -9.46
N VAL A 43 13.13 6.84 -9.03
CA VAL A 43 13.52 6.60 -7.63
C VAL A 43 12.88 7.63 -6.69
N ILE A 44 12.90 8.92 -7.05
CA ILE A 44 12.29 9.99 -6.25
C ILE A 44 10.77 9.79 -6.11
N LEU A 45 10.08 9.44 -7.21
CA LEU A 45 8.63 9.14 -7.21
C LEU A 45 8.28 7.91 -6.38
N SER A 46 9.11 6.86 -6.42
CA SER A 46 8.87 5.64 -5.62
C SER A 46 9.08 5.84 -4.12
N GLY A 47 10.01 6.72 -3.74
CA GLY A 47 10.28 7.04 -2.34
C GLY A 47 9.07 7.67 -1.64
N SER A 48 8.40 8.63 -2.27
CA SER A 48 7.28 9.35 -1.62
C SER A 48 6.10 8.43 -1.24
N ALA A 49 5.78 7.45 -2.09
CA ALA A 49 4.70 6.49 -1.84
C ALA A 49 5.03 5.53 -0.68
N ALA A 50 6.27 5.04 -0.61
CA ALA A 50 6.71 4.14 0.46
C ALA A 50 6.68 4.85 1.84
N TRP A 51 7.16 6.10 1.88
CA TRP A 51 7.18 6.91 3.10
C TRP A 51 5.76 7.23 3.61
N ALA A 52 4.83 7.54 2.69
CA ALA A 52 3.43 7.74 3.04
C ALA A 52 2.80 6.47 3.62
N ALA A 53 3.02 5.31 3.00
CA ALA A 53 2.51 4.03 3.49
C ALA A 53 3.07 3.67 4.88
N GLU A 54 4.37 3.90 5.09
CA GLU A 54 5.03 3.70 6.37
C GLU A 54 4.44 4.62 7.46
N LYS A 55 4.24 5.90 7.15
CA LYS A 55 3.61 6.87 8.06
C LYS A 55 2.22 6.42 8.50
N TYR A 56 1.36 6.04 7.56
CA TYR A 56 0.00 5.58 7.88
C TYR A 56 0.01 4.33 8.76
N TYR A 57 0.92 3.39 8.49
CA TYR A 57 1.06 2.18 9.30
C TYR A 57 1.55 2.50 10.73
N TYR A 58 2.59 3.32 10.87
CA TYR A 58 3.16 3.71 12.16
C TYR A 58 2.14 4.45 13.04
N ASP A 59 1.45 5.44 12.46
CA ASP A 59 0.40 6.22 13.15
C ASP A 59 -0.92 5.43 13.30
N TRP A 60 -1.00 4.22 12.72
CA TRP A 60 -2.20 3.37 12.61
C TRP A 60 -3.45 4.14 12.17
N THR A 61 -3.25 5.01 11.19
CA THR A 61 -4.25 5.89 10.64
C THR A 61 -4.49 5.49 9.19
N ALA A 62 -5.75 5.22 8.84
CA ALA A 62 -6.09 4.80 7.50
C ALA A 62 -5.87 5.94 6.48
N PRO A 63 -5.33 5.66 5.28
CA PRO A 63 -5.30 6.63 4.19
C PRO A 63 -6.70 7.21 3.92
N PRO A 64 -6.84 8.52 3.62
CA PRO A 64 -8.13 9.17 3.43
C PRO A 64 -9.04 8.48 2.41
N GLU A 65 -8.46 7.91 1.36
CA GLU A 65 -9.17 7.21 0.28
C GLU A 65 -9.83 5.93 0.81
N ILE A 66 -9.18 5.22 1.73
CA ILE A 66 -9.73 4.01 2.34
C ILE A 66 -10.67 4.40 3.49
N ALA A 67 -10.31 5.40 4.29
CA ALA A 67 -11.13 5.88 5.39
C ALA A 67 -12.51 6.38 4.93
N SER A 68 -12.61 6.94 3.73
CA SER A 68 -13.88 7.41 3.15
C SER A 68 -14.77 6.29 2.60
N MET A 69 -14.25 5.06 2.42
CA MET A 69 -15.04 3.93 1.94
C MET A 69 -16.19 3.59 2.88
N LYS A 70 -17.35 3.29 2.28
CA LYS A 70 -18.53 2.78 2.98
C LYS A 70 -18.57 1.27 2.94
N ASN A 71 -19.10 0.65 3.98
CA ASN A 71 -19.32 -0.79 3.99
C ASN A 71 -20.45 -1.14 3.00
N PRO A 72 -20.15 -1.84 1.89
CA PRO A 72 -21.14 -2.15 0.85
C PRO A 72 -22.19 -3.17 1.33
N TYR A 73 -21.96 -3.83 2.46
CA TYR A 73 -22.85 -4.82 3.06
C TYR A 73 -23.69 -4.25 4.21
N SER A 74 -23.55 -2.96 4.53
CA SER A 74 -24.33 -2.31 5.58
C SER A 74 -25.84 -2.43 5.31
N GLY A 75 -26.64 -2.56 6.37
CA GLY A 75 -28.10 -2.66 6.26
C GLY A 75 -28.66 -4.06 5.93
N ASN A 76 -27.83 -5.02 5.51
CA ASN A 76 -28.28 -6.38 5.22
C ASN A 76 -28.28 -7.26 6.49
N PRO A 77 -29.43 -7.84 6.93
CA PRO A 77 -29.48 -8.71 8.10
C PRO A 77 -28.66 -10.00 7.97
N GLY A 78 -28.60 -10.63 6.79
CA GLY A 78 -27.86 -11.87 6.54
C GLY A 78 -26.35 -11.69 6.71
N VAL A 79 -25.84 -10.52 6.33
CA VAL A 79 -24.43 -10.09 6.51
C VAL A 79 -24.02 -10.10 7.99
N ARG A 80 -24.94 -9.82 8.93
CA ARG A 80 -24.63 -9.86 10.37
C ARG A 80 -24.34 -11.27 10.88
N LYS A 81 -25.00 -12.29 10.35
CA LYS A 81 -24.76 -13.70 10.73
C LYS A 81 -23.39 -14.15 10.25
N GLU A 82 -23.06 -13.87 9.00
CA GLU A 82 -21.76 -14.20 8.40
C GLU A 82 -20.62 -13.44 9.09
N GLY A 83 -20.81 -12.14 9.34
CA GLY A 83 -19.85 -11.32 10.08
C GLY A 83 -19.62 -11.82 11.51
N GLY A 84 -20.68 -12.28 12.18
CA GLY A 84 -20.59 -12.90 13.49
C GLY A 84 -19.78 -14.21 13.50
N ALA A 85 -19.91 -15.03 12.45
CA ALA A 85 -19.10 -16.24 12.30
C ALA A 85 -17.61 -15.91 12.10
N VAL A 86 -17.30 -14.89 11.30
CA VAL A 86 -15.92 -14.39 11.15
C VAL A 86 -15.38 -13.88 12.48
N TYR A 87 -16.17 -13.08 13.21
CA TYR A 87 -15.78 -12.55 14.52
C TYR A 87 -15.49 -13.67 15.53
N GLN A 88 -16.38 -14.67 15.62
CA GLN A 88 -16.20 -15.80 16.54
C GLN A 88 -14.93 -16.59 16.23
N LYS A 89 -14.62 -16.80 14.96
CA LYS A 89 -13.47 -17.59 14.55
C LYS A 89 -12.14 -16.86 14.75
N TRP A 90 -12.08 -15.56 14.46
CA TRP A 90 -10.81 -14.84 14.32
C TRP A 90 -10.60 -13.72 15.33
N CYS A 91 -11.66 -13.09 15.82
CA CYS A 91 -11.57 -11.87 16.64
C CYS A 91 -11.86 -12.12 18.13
N LEU A 92 -12.76 -13.05 18.43
CA LEU A 92 -13.35 -13.27 19.75
C LEU A 92 -12.31 -13.58 20.83
N ARG A 93 -11.27 -14.36 20.50
CA ARG A 93 -10.26 -14.77 21.47
C ARG A 93 -9.53 -13.59 22.11
N CYS A 94 -9.38 -12.48 21.38
CA CYS A 94 -8.74 -11.26 21.89
C CYS A 94 -9.78 -10.19 22.24
N HIS A 95 -10.79 -9.96 21.40
CA HIS A 95 -11.76 -8.88 21.61
C HIS A 95 -12.96 -9.22 22.52
N GLY A 96 -13.10 -10.48 22.93
CA GLY A 96 -14.12 -10.92 23.88
C GLY A 96 -15.48 -11.19 23.26
N ARG A 97 -16.38 -11.86 24.00
CA ARG A 97 -17.77 -12.10 23.51
C ARG A 97 -18.63 -10.83 23.54
N LYS A 98 -18.30 -9.90 24.44
CA LYS A 98 -18.99 -8.63 24.62
C LYS A 98 -18.40 -7.51 23.77
N GLY A 99 -17.26 -7.76 23.10
CA GLY A 99 -16.56 -6.74 22.32
C GLY A 99 -15.83 -5.71 23.17
N ASP A 100 -15.64 -5.96 24.46
CA ASP A 100 -15.01 -5.10 25.46
C ASP A 100 -13.47 -5.15 25.44
N GLY A 101 -12.89 -5.99 24.58
CA GLY A 101 -11.43 -6.19 24.56
C GLY A 101 -10.94 -7.18 25.62
N GLU A 102 -11.84 -7.84 26.35
CA GLU A 102 -11.52 -8.79 27.42
C GLU A 102 -11.64 -10.25 26.95
N GLY A 103 -11.08 -10.55 25.77
CA GLY A 103 -10.98 -11.93 25.29
C GLY A 103 -10.04 -12.78 26.15
N SER A 104 -10.18 -14.11 26.09
CA SER A 104 -9.36 -15.03 26.89
C SER A 104 -7.85 -14.90 26.66
N SER A 105 -7.42 -14.33 25.53
CA SER A 105 -6.01 -14.04 25.26
C SER A 105 -5.63 -12.57 25.42
N SER A 106 -6.54 -11.67 25.81
CA SER A 106 -6.24 -10.23 25.91
C SER A 106 -5.18 -9.92 26.96
N LEU A 107 -5.20 -10.62 28.10
CA LEU A 107 -4.26 -10.42 29.22
C LEU A 107 -2.80 -10.73 28.86
N SER A 108 -2.57 -11.53 27.81
CA SER A 108 -1.23 -11.86 27.34
C SER A 108 -0.68 -10.88 26.29
N LEU A 109 -1.47 -9.89 25.85
CA LEU A 109 -1.06 -8.94 24.84
C LEU A 109 -0.41 -7.71 25.48
N ARG A 110 0.69 -7.24 24.91
CA ARG A 110 1.35 -6.00 25.32
C ARG A 110 0.50 -4.78 24.97
N ILE A 111 -0.23 -4.84 23.86
CA ILE A 111 -1.21 -3.82 23.47
C ILE A 111 -2.61 -4.42 23.68
N PRO A 112 -3.41 -3.89 24.62
CA PRO A 112 -4.75 -4.40 24.85
C PRO A 112 -5.63 -4.19 23.60
N PRO A 113 -6.51 -5.14 23.27
CA PRO A 113 -7.47 -4.98 22.19
C PRO A 113 -8.39 -3.78 22.43
N GLY A 114 -8.85 -3.15 21.35
CA GLY A 114 -9.81 -2.05 21.47
C GLY A 114 -11.17 -2.51 22.00
N ASP A 115 -11.73 -1.73 22.91
CA ASP A 115 -13.11 -1.82 23.36
C ASP A 115 -14.06 -1.26 22.28
N PHE A 116 -14.91 -2.13 21.74
CA PHE A 116 -15.95 -1.83 20.75
C PHE A 116 -17.27 -1.40 21.38
N THR A 117 -17.39 -1.42 22.71
CA THR A 117 -18.57 -0.92 23.44
C THR A 117 -18.50 0.59 23.70
N ASP A 118 -17.29 1.18 23.67
CA ASP A 118 -17.09 2.63 23.69
C ASP A 118 -17.67 3.29 22.43
N LYS A 119 -18.88 3.84 22.57
CA LYS A 119 -19.60 4.51 21.48
C LYS A 119 -18.85 5.72 20.95
N LYS A 120 -18.20 6.51 21.80
CA LYS A 120 -17.49 7.73 21.37
C LYS A 120 -16.31 7.36 20.49
N ARG A 121 -15.51 6.38 20.93
CA ARG A 121 -14.38 5.86 20.16
C ARG A 121 -14.84 5.21 18.86
N MET A 122 -15.88 4.39 18.89
CA MET A 122 -16.37 3.72 17.69
C MET A 122 -16.98 4.69 16.68
N ASN A 123 -17.71 5.73 17.12
CA ASN A 123 -18.26 6.75 16.22
C ASN A 123 -17.19 7.61 15.56
N ALA A 124 -16.03 7.79 16.21
CA ALA A 124 -14.88 8.49 15.63
C ALA A 124 -14.16 7.67 14.54
N GLN A 125 -14.47 6.39 14.38
CA GLN A 125 -13.90 5.54 13.33
C GLN A 125 -14.94 5.34 12.23
N THR A 126 -14.60 5.62 10.98
CA THR A 126 -15.45 5.23 9.82
C THR A 126 -15.33 3.72 9.57
N ASP A 127 -16.27 3.16 8.81
CA ASP A 127 -16.20 1.75 8.41
C ASP A 127 -14.94 1.46 7.58
N GLY A 128 -14.56 2.37 6.68
CA GLY A 128 -13.31 2.31 5.93
C GLY A 128 -12.06 2.30 6.81
N THR A 129 -12.04 3.09 7.88
CA THR A 129 -10.94 3.07 8.85
C THR A 129 -10.86 1.73 9.58
N LEU A 130 -11.98 1.18 10.03
CA LEU A 130 -12.01 -0.15 10.64
C LEU A 130 -11.55 -1.24 9.66
N PHE A 131 -11.99 -1.16 8.40
CA PHE A 131 -11.59 -2.07 7.32
C PHE A 131 -10.09 -2.06 7.09
N TRP A 132 -9.50 -0.87 6.99
CA TRP A 132 -8.06 -0.75 6.86
C TRP A 132 -7.33 -1.36 8.05
N LYS A 133 -7.72 -1.00 9.28
CA LYS A 133 -7.10 -1.51 10.52
C LYS A 133 -7.16 -3.03 10.64
N VAL A 134 -8.29 -3.64 10.30
CA VAL A 134 -8.41 -5.11 10.30
C VAL A 134 -7.55 -5.73 9.21
N ARG A 135 -7.51 -5.13 8.02
CA ARG A 135 -6.70 -5.65 6.91
C ARG A 135 -5.20 -5.65 7.21
N VAL A 136 -4.67 -4.54 7.71
CA VAL A 136 -3.22 -4.36 7.91
C VAL A 136 -2.73 -4.84 9.28
N GLY A 137 -3.63 -4.97 10.26
CA GLY A 137 -3.23 -5.33 11.62
C GLY A 137 -2.40 -4.25 12.30
N ARG A 138 -1.93 -4.54 13.52
CA ARG A 138 -0.90 -3.76 14.23
C ARG A 138 -0.45 -4.53 15.47
N GLY A 139 0.85 -4.57 15.71
CA GLY A 139 1.42 -5.29 16.84
C GLY A 139 1.02 -6.77 16.78
N GLU A 140 0.41 -7.26 17.85
CA GLU A 140 -0.06 -8.64 17.96
C GLU A 140 -1.36 -8.93 17.19
N MET A 141 -2.07 -7.89 16.70
CA MET A 141 -3.21 -8.09 15.80
C MET A 141 -2.71 -8.42 14.39
N PRO A 142 -2.94 -9.63 13.85
CA PRO A 142 -2.41 -10.04 12.55
C PRO A 142 -2.97 -9.20 11.39
N PRO A 143 -2.23 -9.11 10.27
CA PRO A 143 -2.75 -8.53 9.03
C PRO A 143 -3.75 -9.49 8.38
N TRP A 144 -5.03 -9.38 8.73
CA TRP A 144 -6.05 -10.34 8.33
C TRP A 144 -6.28 -10.42 6.82
N GLN A 145 -5.81 -9.45 6.02
CA GLN A 145 -5.88 -9.52 4.57
C GLN A 145 -5.11 -10.71 3.96
N LEU A 146 -4.21 -11.35 4.72
CA LEU A 146 -3.48 -12.54 4.30
C LEU A 146 -4.30 -13.83 4.45
N ILE A 147 -5.44 -13.78 5.15
CA ILE A 147 -6.26 -14.94 5.52
C ILE A 147 -7.72 -14.76 5.11
N LEU A 148 -8.26 -13.56 5.29
CA LEU A 148 -9.65 -13.20 5.04
C LEU A 148 -9.81 -12.44 3.73
N ARG A 149 -10.88 -12.75 3.00
CA ARG A 149 -11.30 -11.97 1.84
C ARG A 149 -11.86 -10.62 2.28
N LYS A 150 -11.84 -9.63 1.37
CA LYS A 150 -12.32 -8.27 1.67
C LYS A 150 -13.77 -8.28 2.15
N GLU A 151 -14.59 -9.12 1.54
CA GLU A 151 -16.01 -9.29 1.85
C GLU A 151 -16.21 -9.79 3.29
N GLU A 152 -15.37 -10.71 3.75
CA GLU A 152 -15.42 -11.27 5.12
C GLU A 152 -15.05 -10.21 6.16
N ILE A 153 -14.06 -9.37 5.86
CA ILE A 153 -13.68 -8.25 6.72
C ILE A 153 -14.80 -7.22 6.82
N TRP A 154 -15.41 -6.84 5.69
CA TRP A 154 -16.55 -5.92 5.69
C TRP A 154 -17.75 -6.45 6.49
N LYS A 155 -18.06 -7.74 6.32
CA LYS A 155 -19.11 -8.43 7.09
C LYS A 155 -18.78 -8.42 8.59
N ALA A 156 -17.54 -8.73 8.97
CA ALA A 156 -17.09 -8.68 10.37
C ALA A 156 -17.25 -7.28 10.97
N ILE A 157 -16.94 -6.22 10.23
CA ILE A 157 -17.12 -4.83 10.69
C ILE A 157 -18.60 -4.52 10.94
N GLY A 158 -19.48 -4.97 10.05
CA GLY A 158 -20.93 -4.86 10.25
C GLY A 158 -21.39 -5.52 11.56
N PHE A 159 -20.77 -6.64 11.95
CA PHE A 159 -21.01 -7.27 13.24
C PHE A 159 -20.37 -6.50 14.40
N ILE A 160 -19.12 -6.03 14.29
CA ILE A 160 -18.44 -5.24 15.32
C ILE A 160 -19.24 -3.99 15.69
N ARG A 161 -19.85 -3.32 14.70
CA ARG A 161 -20.70 -2.15 14.92
C ARG A 161 -21.88 -2.39 15.85
N LYS A 162 -22.32 -3.63 16.08
CA LYS A 162 -23.41 -3.93 17.04
C LYS A 162 -23.00 -3.62 18.48
N PHE A 163 -21.72 -3.71 18.84
CA PHE A 163 -21.28 -3.55 20.23
C PHE A 163 -21.44 -2.11 20.74
N SER A 164 -21.38 -1.11 19.85
CA SER A 164 -21.50 0.31 20.18
C SER A 164 -22.84 0.94 19.78
N LYS A 165 -23.88 0.14 19.53
CA LYS A 165 -25.22 0.67 19.21
C LYS A 165 -25.91 1.23 20.45
#